data_AF-A0AAF3J7K5-F1
#
_entry.id   AF-A0AAF3J7K5-F1
#
_cell.length_a   1.000
_cell.length_b   1.000
_cell.length_c   1.000
_cell.angle_alpha   90.00
_cell.angle_beta   90.00
_cell.angle_gamma   90.00
#
_symmetry.space_group_name_H-M   'P 1'
#
loop_
_entity.id
_entity.type
_entity.pdbx_description
1 polymer ?
#
loop_
_entity_poly.entity_id
_entity_poly.type
_entity_poly.pdbx_seq_one_letter_code
_entity_poly.pdbx_strand_id
1 'polypeptide(L)'
;MDNYLQWITDAWNDLDKDLIAGSFKSCGITVAIDGSEDDPISCFKPNGAVPEAASKLLQARNDEMVAQLLDEIDLGEDEKSKDYESDASIEINDINEN
;
A
#
# COMPACT_ATOMS: atom_id res chain seq x y z
N MET A 1 -22.71 -9.32 -43.53
CA MET A 1 -21.31 -9.34 -43.09
C MET A 1 -21.14 -10.66 -42.40
N ASP A 2 -20.45 -11.60 -43.04
CA ASP A 2 -20.35 -12.96 -42.51
C ASP A 2 -19.44 -12.95 -41.27
N ASN A 3 -19.95 -13.46 -40.15
CA ASN A 3 -19.15 -13.67 -38.95
C ASN A 3 -18.19 -14.83 -39.20
N TYR A 4 -17.03 -14.50 -39.75
CA TYR A 4 -15.90 -15.42 -39.72
C TYR A 4 -15.63 -15.77 -38.26
N LEU A 5 -15.74 -17.06 -37.92
CA LEU A 5 -15.49 -17.62 -36.58
C LEU A 5 -16.65 -17.49 -35.56
N GLN A 6 -17.91 -17.70 -35.98
CA GLN A 6 -19.06 -17.77 -35.07
C GLN A 6 -18.83 -18.71 -33.86
N TRP A 7 -18.07 -19.81 -34.04
CA TRP A 7 -17.70 -20.72 -32.95
C TRP A 7 -16.93 -20.05 -31.81
N ILE A 8 -16.12 -19.02 -32.09
CA ILE A 8 -15.41 -18.26 -31.06
C ILE A 8 -16.41 -17.45 -30.26
N THR A 9 -17.31 -16.74 -30.95
CA THR A 9 -18.36 -15.93 -30.32
C THR A 9 -19.25 -16.79 -29.43
N ASP A 10 -19.67 -17.94 -29.94
CA ASP A 10 -20.53 -18.87 -29.19
C ASP A 10 -19.79 -19.43 -27.97
N ALA A 11 -18.51 -19.80 -28.10
CA ALA A 11 -17.70 -20.27 -26.98
C ALA A 11 -17.52 -19.20 -25.89
N TRP A 12 -17.30 -17.93 -26.25
CA TRP A 12 -17.22 -16.84 -25.27
C TRP A 12 -18.56 -16.54 -24.60
N ASN A 13 -19.67 -16.69 -25.32
CA ASN A 13 -21.01 -16.49 -24.77
C ASN A 13 -21.45 -17.61 -23.81
N ASP A 14 -20.92 -18.82 -23.99
CA ASP A 14 -21.18 -19.98 -23.11
C ASP A 14 -20.43 -19.89 -21.77
N LEU A 15 -19.39 -19.07 -21.69
CA LEU A 15 -18.63 -18.86 -20.46
C LEU A 15 -19.36 -17.93 -19.50
N ASP A 16 -19.29 -18.26 -18.21
CA ASP A 16 -19.79 -17.40 -17.15
C ASP A 16 -19.00 -16.08 -17.13
N LYS A 17 -19.72 -14.96 -17.06
CA LYS A 17 -19.11 -13.62 -17.01
C LYS A 17 -18.26 -13.45 -15.76
N ASP A 18 -18.65 -14.06 -14.65
CA ASP A 18 -17.91 -13.98 -13.39
C ASP A 18 -16.57 -14.74 -13.49
N LEU A 19 -16.55 -15.84 -14.25
CA LEU A 19 -15.31 -16.58 -14.54
C LEU A 19 -14.35 -15.73 -15.38
N ILE A 20 -14.88 -15.06 -16.42
CA ILE A 20 -14.09 -14.17 -17.27
C ILE A 20 -13.52 -13.02 -16.41
N ALA A 21 -14.37 -12.33 -15.65
CA ALA A 21 -13.95 -11.22 -14.79
C ALA A 21 -12.91 -11.67 -13.73
N GLY A 22 -13.12 -12.84 -13.11
CA GLY A 22 -12.19 -13.41 -12.14
C GLY A 22 -10.80 -13.71 -12.73
N SER A 23 -10.75 -14.13 -14.00
CA SER A 23 -9.47 -14.39 -14.67
C SER A 23 -8.60 -13.12 -14.78
N PHE A 24 -9.20 -11.98 -15.10
CA PHE A 24 -8.49 -10.69 -15.17
C PHE A 24 -7.95 -10.26 -13.80
N LYS A 25 -8.77 -10.39 -12.75
CA LYS A 25 -8.34 -10.11 -11.37
C LYS A 25 -7.16 -11.01 -10.95
N SER A 26 -7.22 -12.30 -11.27
CA SER A 26 -6.15 -13.26 -10.94
C SER A 26 -4.83 -12.93 -11.64
N CYS A 27 -4.89 -12.35 -12.84
CA CYS A 27 -3.75 -11.92 -13.64
C CYS A 27 -3.18 -10.55 -13.21
N GLY A 28 -3.70 -9.93 -12.15
CA GLY A 28 -3.22 -8.63 -11.69
C GLY A 28 -3.68 -7.47 -12.57
N ILE A 29 -4.71 -7.67 -13.39
CA ILE A 29 -5.41 -6.57 -14.07
C ILE A 29 -6.46 -6.05 -13.08
N THR A 30 -5.97 -5.51 -11.97
CA THR A 30 -6.79 -4.88 -10.92
C THR A 30 -7.33 -3.54 -11.41
N VAL A 31 -8.58 -3.22 -11.08
CA VAL A 31 -9.18 -1.91 -11.39
C VAL A 31 -8.96 -0.90 -10.25
N ALA A 32 -8.55 -1.36 -9.07
CA ALA A 32 -8.38 -0.52 -7.88
C ALA A 32 -6.92 -0.09 -7.69
N ILE A 33 -6.65 1.20 -7.92
CA ILE A 33 -5.30 1.80 -7.84
C ILE A 33 -4.73 1.72 -6.40
N ASP A 34 -5.61 1.79 -5.40
CA ASP A 34 -5.26 1.68 -3.99
C ASP A 34 -4.80 0.28 -3.54
N GLY A 35 -4.98 -0.74 -4.40
CA GLY A 35 -4.62 -2.11 -4.12
C GLY A 35 -5.60 -2.89 -3.26
N SER A 36 -6.81 -2.36 -3.03
CA SER A 36 -7.87 -3.07 -2.31
C SER A 36 -8.27 -4.41 -2.96
N GLU A 37 -7.93 -4.61 -4.23
CA GLU A 37 -8.16 -5.84 -4.99
C GLU A 37 -6.87 -6.63 -5.30
N ASP A 38 -5.78 -6.43 -4.54
CA ASP A 38 -4.52 -7.15 -4.77
C ASP A 38 -4.53 -8.61 -4.23
N ASP A 39 -5.42 -8.94 -3.28
CA ASP A 39 -5.58 -10.30 -2.70
C ASP A 39 -5.85 -11.44 -3.72
N PRO A 40 -6.75 -11.27 -4.71
CA PRO A 40 -7.01 -12.31 -5.71
C PRO A 40 -5.84 -12.57 -6.67
N ILE A 41 -4.81 -11.72 -6.71
CA ILE A 41 -3.69 -11.82 -7.64
C ILE A 41 -2.90 -13.10 -7.37
N SER A 42 -2.90 -14.02 -8.33
CA SER A 42 -2.40 -15.37 -8.10
C SER A 42 -0.90 -15.42 -7.81
N CYS A 43 -0.12 -14.48 -8.34
CA CYS A 43 1.32 -14.44 -8.12
C CYS A 43 1.71 -13.92 -6.73
N PHE A 44 0.81 -13.25 -6.01
CA PHE A 44 1.04 -12.71 -4.66
C PHE A 44 0.70 -13.72 -3.56
N LYS A 45 0.01 -14.82 -3.90
CA LYS A 45 -0.31 -15.87 -2.94
C LYS A 45 0.96 -16.52 -2.37
N PRO A 46 0.91 -17.19 -1.20
CA PRO A 46 2.10 -17.77 -0.57
C PRO A 46 2.92 -18.73 -1.45
N ASN A 47 2.26 -19.43 -2.39
CA ASN A 47 2.88 -20.34 -3.35
C ASN A 47 3.00 -19.73 -4.77
N GLY A 48 2.74 -18.42 -4.89
CA GLY A 48 2.84 -17.68 -6.14
C GLY A 48 4.29 -17.38 -6.51
N ALA A 49 4.51 -16.82 -7.70
CA ALA A 49 5.84 -16.48 -8.18
C ALA A 49 6.51 -15.35 -7.37
N VAL A 50 5.72 -14.48 -6.74
CA VAL A 50 6.18 -13.28 -6.01
C VAL A 50 5.32 -13.02 -4.76
N PRO A 51 5.39 -13.89 -3.74
CA PRO A 51 4.51 -13.84 -2.56
C PRO A 51 4.62 -12.53 -1.74
N GLU A 52 5.75 -11.84 -1.82
CA GLU A 52 5.99 -10.58 -1.08
C GLU A 52 5.55 -9.33 -1.86
N ALA A 53 5.11 -9.45 -3.11
CA ALA A 53 4.86 -8.30 -3.97
C ALA A 53 3.70 -7.43 -3.46
N ALA A 54 2.65 -8.02 -2.89
CA ALA A 54 1.55 -7.26 -2.28
C ALA A 54 2.03 -6.29 -1.19
N SER A 55 2.90 -6.77 -0.28
CA SER A 55 3.48 -5.94 0.78
C SER A 55 4.37 -4.83 0.22
N LYS A 56 5.15 -5.13 -0.84
CA LYS A 56 6.04 -4.14 -1.48
C LYS A 56 5.26 -3.05 -2.20
N LEU A 57 4.15 -3.40 -2.86
CA LEU A 57 3.25 -2.43 -3.49
C LEU A 57 2.56 -1.55 -2.45
N LEU A 58 2.08 -2.14 -1.35
CA LEU A 58 1.50 -1.35 -0.26
C LEU A 58 2.51 -0.38 0.34
N GLN A 59 3.75 -0.82 0.57
CA GLN A 59 4.82 0.05 1.05
C GLN A 59 5.09 1.20 0.07
N ALA A 60 5.25 0.91 -1.23
CA ALA A 60 5.50 1.95 -2.23
C ALA A 60 4.39 3.01 -2.28
N ARG A 61 3.12 2.60 -2.17
CA ARG A 61 1.97 3.52 -2.09
C ARG A 61 2.05 4.41 -0.84
N ASN A 62 2.38 3.84 0.31
CA ASN A 62 2.53 4.58 1.55
C ASN A 62 3.71 5.57 1.48
N ASP A 63 4.85 5.14 0.93
CA ASP A 63 6.04 5.98 0.76
C ASP A 63 5.73 7.18 -0.15
N GLU A 64 4.96 6.98 -1.22
CA GLU A 64 4.50 8.06 -2.10
C GLU A 64 3.56 9.02 -1.38
N MET A 65 2.59 8.52 -0.60
CA MET A 65 1.71 9.37 0.22
C MET A 65 2.49 10.18 1.25
N VAL A 66 3.50 9.57 1.90
CA VAL A 66 4.36 10.26 2.86
C VAL A 66 5.18 11.35 2.17
N ALA A 67 5.73 11.09 0.99
CA ALA A 67 6.46 12.10 0.22
C ALA A 67 5.58 13.30 -0.13
N GLN A 68 4.34 13.07 -0.59
CA GLN A 68 3.38 14.13 -0.88
C GLN A 68 3.04 14.96 0.37
N LEU A 69 2.86 14.30 1.53
CA LEU A 69 2.60 15.00 2.80
C LEU A 69 3.80 15.84 3.26
N LEU A 70 5.03 15.36 3.05
CA LEU A 70 6.25 16.11 3.42
C LEU A 70 6.42 17.36 2.56
N ASP A 71 6.09 17.31 1.27
CA ASP A 71 6.15 18.47 0.38
C ASP A 71 5.12 19.55 0.76
N GLU A 72 3.98 19.17 1.35
CA GLU A 72 2.96 20.12 1.83
C GLU A 72 3.35 20.82 3.15
N ILE A 73 4.28 20.23 3.92
CA ILE A 73 4.81 20.85 5.15
C ILE A 73 5.88 21.87 4.76
N ASP A 74 5.47 23.14 4.61
CA ASP A 74 6.40 24.27 4.57
C ASP A 74 7.05 24.43 5.96
N LEU A 75 8.16 23.72 6.17
CA LEU A 75 9.08 23.98 7.27
C LEU A 75 9.84 25.27 6.94
N GLY A 76 9.15 26.41 7.05
CA GLY A 76 9.81 27.70 7.07
C GLY A 76 10.96 27.62 8.07
N GLU A 77 12.16 28.01 7.65
CA GLU A 77 13.35 28.04 8.50
C GLU A 77 13.05 28.89 9.74
N ASP A 78 12.65 28.25 10.83
CA ASP A 78 12.67 28.86 12.16
C ASP A 78 14.14 28.96 12.59
N GLU A 79 14.88 29.88 11.94
CA GLU A 79 15.96 30.57 12.63
C GLU A 79 15.32 31.26 13.84
N LYS A 80 15.40 30.68 15.05
CA LYS A 80 15.73 31.36 16.32
C LYS A 80 16.02 30.38 17.48
N SER A 81 17.31 30.32 17.80
CA SER A 81 17.93 30.22 19.12
C SER A 81 17.05 29.96 20.36
N LYS A 82 17.49 29.00 21.18
CA LYS A 82 18.09 29.24 22.51
C LYS A 82 18.60 27.93 23.11
N ASP A 83 19.88 27.98 23.48
CA ASP A 83 20.55 27.05 24.38
C ASP A 83 19.70 26.88 25.65
N TYR A 84 19.15 25.68 25.87
CA TYR A 84 18.47 25.37 27.13
C TYR A 84 19.56 24.97 28.13
N GLU A 85 20.08 25.92 28.90
CA GLU A 85 20.91 25.57 30.06
C GLU A 85 20.06 24.76 31.03
N SER A 86 20.34 23.46 31.07
CA SER A 86 19.77 22.45 31.95
C SER A 86 20.28 22.64 33.38
N ASP A 87 19.91 23.76 34.02
CA ASP A 87 20.31 24.03 35.40
C ASP A 87 19.12 23.93 36.35
N ALA A 88 18.83 22.70 36.77
CA ALA A 88 18.22 22.39 38.06
C ALA A 88 18.38 20.89 38.34
N SER A 89 19.51 20.52 38.93
CA SER A 89 19.66 19.21 39.57
C SER A 89 18.65 19.11 40.71
N ILE A 90 17.77 18.12 40.68
CA ILE A 90 16.85 17.82 41.78
C ILE A 90 17.66 17.15 42.90
N GLU A 91 17.87 17.84 44.02
CA GLU A 91 18.34 17.18 45.25
C GLU A 91 17.19 16.38 45.87
N ILE A 92 17.27 15.05 45.77
CA ILE A 92 16.40 14.15 46.51
C ILE A 92 17.01 13.98 47.90
N ASN A 93 16.38 14.56 48.93
CA ASN A 93 16.70 14.21 50.30
C ASN A 93 16.11 12.83 50.60
N ASP A 94 16.97 11.85 50.81
CA ASP A 94 16.59 10.52 51.31
C ASP A 94 15.88 10.68 52.66
N ILE A 95 14.61 10.30 52.69
CA ILE A 95 13.84 10.14 53.92
C ILE A 95 14.35 8.85 54.57
N ASN A 96 15.24 8.98 55.56
CA ASN A 96 15.59 7.85 56.42
C ASN A 96 14.39 7.54 57.33
N GLU A 97 13.66 6.48 57.00
CA GLU A 97 12.83 5.76 57.97
C GLU A 97 13.72 5.15 59.05
N ASN A 98 13.47 5.51 60.31
CA ASN A 98 13.78 4.67 61.46
C ASN A 98 12.78 4.93 62.58
#